data_AF-A0A524M5P2-F1
#
_entry.id   AF-A0A524M5P2-F1
#
_cell.length_a   1.000
_cell.length_b   1.000
_cell.length_c   1.000
_cell.angle_alpha   90.00
_cell.angle_beta   90.00
_cell.angle_gamma   90.00
#
_symmetry.space_group_name_H-M   'P 1'
#
loop_
_entity.id
_entity.type
_entity.pdbx_description
1 polymer ?
#
loop_
_entity_poly.entity_id
_entity_poly.type
_entity_poly.pdbx_seq_one_letter_code
_entity_poly.pdbx_strand_id
1 'polypeptide(L)'
;MKIRALALVSLLVVVAVFSSPLFYPVADGQEISDVKVLMIVTEAFGWNYFDAKEILESWGVNVTTVANALDTDVASCYNQPPRGTTADFLLSEVENDIVTQFDALFIPSGGHWQGLIGSSRVLDFISYAYEHGVLIATTCIGNRVVAEANEIVNGSSVVNYYTSAIYMSIAGAEIRNNKYDVVVDNGFITGDSGGGPTGGGYIMAPTSEICAAIVQKTLGYSYVEQADVFPLIGESGTIFNITADVTELDTELSTMSTVDINITEVQARIFTKENRTLVDTVVLTDVDSDLVYRGSFNGTIDGEYVIDIEVEDTNSTLFIERELANFTVGIELPTTNTSGLIFDPLLIGSIGAGGLIVGVVIVIVLKKRS
;
A
#
# COMPACT_ATOMS: atom_id res chain seq x y z
N MET A 1 4.01 -11.84 48.79
CA MET A 1 2.95 -11.13 48.04
C MET A 1 3.45 -10.18 46.95
N LYS A 2 4.55 -9.43 47.15
CA LYS A 2 4.97 -8.36 46.20
C LYS A 2 5.35 -8.83 44.78
N ILE A 3 5.91 -10.03 44.61
CA ILE A 3 6.38 -10.53 43.29
C ILE A 3 5.21 -10.98 42.40
N ARG A 4 4.12 -11.51 42.98
CA ARG A 4 2.93 -11.96 42.22
C ARG A 4 2.14 -10.78 41.64
N ALA A 5 2.08 -9.66 42.37
CA ALA A 5 1.46 -8.44 41.87
C ALA A 5 2.26 -7.83 40.71
N LEU A 6 3.59 -7.85 40.77
CA LEU A 6 4.44 -7.28 39.72
C LEU A 6 4.35 -8.05 38.40
N ALA A 7 4.33 -9.38 38.45
CA ALA A 7 4.20 -10.22 37.26
C ALA A 7 2.82 -10.09 36.59
N LEU A 8 1.75 -9.95 37.39
CA LEU A 8 0.40 -9.77 36.87
C LEU A 8 0.24 -8.42 36.15
N VAL A 9 0.83 -7.35 36.72
CA VAL A 9 0.83 -6.02 36.10
C VAL A 9 1.66 -6.01 34.81
N SER A 10 2.82 -6.65 34.79
CA SER A 10 3.65 -6.73 33.57
C SER A 10 2.97 -7.49 32.43
N LEU A 11 2.26 -8.57 32.75
CA LEU A 11 1.51 -9.35 31.75
C LEU A 11 0.30 -8.58 31.21
N LEU A 12 -0.43 -7.86 32.08
CA LEU A 12 -1.53 -6.98 31.65
C LEU A 12 -1.05 -5.85 30.75
N VAL A 13 0.15 -5.29 31.00
CA VAL A 13 0.75 -4.26 30.13
C VAL A 13 1.16 -4.84 28.78
N VAL A 14 1.77 -6.03 28.73
CA VAL A 14 2.16 -6.66 27.45
C VAL A 14 0.94 -7.05 26.63
N VAL A 15 -0.10 -7.62 27.24
CA VAL A 15 -1.35 -7.94 26.52
C VAL A 15 -2.05 -6.65 26.08
N ALA A 16 -2.09 -5.59 26.89
CA ALA A 16 -2.67 -4.32 26.45
C ALA A 16 -1.88 -3.65 25.31
N VAL A 17 -0.54 -3.76 25.31
CA VAL A 17 0.32 -3.14 24.27
C VAL A 17 0.30 -3.92 22.95
N PHE A 18 0.12 -5.25 22.97
CA PHE A 18 0.14 -6.09 21.75
C PHE A 18 -1.24 -6.54 21.26
N SER A 19 -2.31 -6.37 22.05
CA SER A 19 -3.70 -6.71 21.65
C SER A 19 -4.54 -5.46 21.36
N SER A 20 -3.98 -4.27 21.51
CA SER A 20 -4.59 -3.11 20.90
C SER A 20 -4.46 -3.32 19.40
N PRO A 21 -5.56 -3.30 18.62
CA PRO A 21 -5.44 -2.93 17.22
C PRO A 21 -4.49 -1.75 17.15
N LEU A 22 -3.58 -1.71 16.17
CA LEU A 22 -3.06 -0.43 15.71
C LEU A 22 -4.29 0.34 15.24
N PHE A 23 -5.00 0.97 16.17
CA PHE A 23 -5.87 2.07 15.89
C PHE A 23 -4.91 3.12 15.38
N TYR A 24 -4.69 3.10 14.07
CA TYR A 24 -4.44 4.34 13.37
C TYR A 24 -5.54 5.26 13.88
N PRO A 25 -5.21 6.36 14.58
CA PRO A 25 -6.23 7.36 14.80
C PRO A 25 -6.81 7.61 13.41
N VAL A 26 -8.10 7.31 13.22
CA VAL A 26 -8.85 7.91 12.12
C VAL A 26 -8.57 9.39 12.33
N ALA A 27 -7.72 9.95 11.47
CA ALA A 27 -7.21 11.29 11.66
C ALA A 27 -8.45 12.17 11.74
N ASP A 28 -8.68 12.74 12.92
CA ASP A 28 -9.85 13.57 13.18
C ASP A 28 -9.72 14.80 12.25
N GLY A 29 -10.44 14.76 11.13
CA GLY A 29 -10.65 15.90 10.24
C GLY A 29 -9.44 16.41 9.46
N GLN A 30 -8.53 15.56 8.98
CA GLN A 30 -7.52 16.02 8.01
C GLN A 30 -8.24 16.46 6.72
N GLU A 31 -8.10 17.73 6.35
CA GLU A 31 -8.69 18.26 5.11
C GLU A 31 -7.71 18.07 3.96
N ILE A 32 -8.19 18.07 2.71
CA ILE A 32 -7.31 18.00 1.52
C ILE A 32 -6.22 19.10 1.56
N SER A 33 -6.54 20.26 2.16
CA SER A 33 -5.60 21.37 2.30
C SER A 33 -4.42 21.12 3.26
N ASP A 34 -4.51 20.09 4.09
CA ASP A 34 -3.41 19.67 4.99
C ASP A 34 -2.38 18.79 4.27
N VAL A 35 -2.74 18.19 3.13
CA VAL A 35 -1.87 17.30 2.36
C VAL A 35 -0.68 18.09 1.78
N LYS A 36 0.52 17.52 1.91
CA LYS A 36 1.78 18.09 1.44
C LYS A 36 2.49 17.13 0.51
N VAL A 37 2.79 17.59 -0.69
CA VAL A 37 3.49 16.81 -1.72
C VAL A 37 4.82 17.45 -2.04
N LEU A 38 5.90 16.70 -1.90
CA LEU A 38 7.22 17.08 -2.39
C LEU A 38 7.42 16.54 -3.81
N MET A 39 7.75 17.39 -4.76
CA MET A 39 8.08 17.00 -6.13
C MET A 39 9.58 17.13 -6.36
N ILE A 40 10.24 16.05 -6.81
CA ILE A 40 11.67 16.07 -7.13
C ILE A 40 11.89 16.22 -8.64
N VAL A 41 12.58 17.29 -9.04
CA VAL A 41 12.86 17.59 -10.46
C VAL A 41 14.34 17.90 -10.68
N THR A 42 14.84 17.57 -11.86
CA THR A 42 16.12 18.07 -12.37
C THR A 42 15.95 18.35 -13.86
N GLU A 43 17.02 18.77 -14.54
CA GLU A 43 16.98 19.05 -15.99
C GLU A 43 16.28 17.93 -16.79
N ALA A 44 15.40 18.34 -17.70
CA ALA A 44 14.56 17.50 -18.54
C ALA A 44 13.45 16.71 -17.81
N PHE A 45 12.87 17.24 -16.72
CA PHE A 45 11.68 16.65 -16.09
C PHE A 45 10.46 16.70 -17.03
N GLY A 46 9.53 15.77 -16.86
CA GLY A 46 8.37 15.59 -17.73
C GLY A 46 7.25 16.59 -17.45
N TRP A 47 6.44 16.88 -18.47
CA TRP A 47 5.33 17.83 -18.38
C TRP A 47 4.25 17.45 -17.36
N ASN A 48 4.14 16.17 -17.04
CA ASN A 48 3.26 15.68 -15.98
C ASN A 48 3.57 16.27 -14.59
N TYR A 49 4.75 16.87 -14.38
CA TYR A 49 5.00 17.71 -13.20
C TYR A 49 4.03 18.89 -13.12
N PHE A 50 3.84 19.63 -14.22
CA PHE A 50 2.97 20.80 -14.23
C PHE A 50 1.51 20.40 -14.08
N ASP A 51 1.10 19.34 -14.79
CA ASP A 51 -0.26 18.80 -14.69
C ASP A 51 -0.56 18.36 -13.25
N ALA A 52 0.34 17.57 -12.63
CA ALA A 52 0.17 17.12 -11.25
C ALA A 52 0.13 18.30 -10.27
N LYS A 53 1.03 19.27 -10.43
CA LYS A 53 1.08 20.45 -9.57
C LYS A 53 -0.21 21.26 -9.66
N GLU A 54 -0.69 21.54 -10.87
CA GLU A 54 -1.92 22.29 -11.09
C GLU A 54 -3.14 21.56 -10.51
N ILE A 55 -3.24 20.24 -10.73
CA ILE A 55 -4.33 19.42 -10.19
C ILE A 55 -4.33 19.46 -8.66
N LEU A 56 -3.20 19.12 -8.03
CA LEU A 56 -3.05 19.09 -6.57
C LEU A 56 -3.32 20.47 -5.94
N GLU A 57 -2.71 21.53 -6.48
CA GLU A 57 -2.92 22.91 -5.99
C GLU A 57 -4.38 23.36 -6.17
N SER A 58 -5.07 22.91 -7.23
CA SER A 58 -6.50 23.22 -7.44
C SER A 58 -7.40 22.60 -6.38
N TRP A 59 -6.98 21.49 -5.77
CA TRP A 59 -7.65 20.85 -4.64
C TRP A 59 -7.22 21.42 -3.28
N GLY A 60 -6.27 22.37 -3.26
CA GLY A 60 -5.75 23.00 -2.05
C GLY A 60 -4.53 22.30 -1.43
N VAL A 61 -4.00 21.25 -2.07
CA VAL A 61 -2.80 20.55 -1.61
C VAL A 61 -1.58 21.46 -1.68
N ASN A 62 -0.71 21.40 -0.67
CA ASN A 62 0.54 22.15 -0.66
C ASN A 62 1.63 21.41 -1.43
N VAL A 63 1.98 21.91 -2.62
CA VAL A 63 3.02 21.32 -3.47
C VAL A 63 4.33 22.09 -3.30
N THR A 64 5.38 21.40 -2.88
CA THR A 64 6.74 21.93 -2.78
C THR A 64 7.66 21.24 -3.79
N THR A 65 8.58 21.99 -4.37
CA THR A 65 9.51 21.51 -5.40
C THR A 65 10.93 21.50 -4.88
N VAL A 66 11.60 20.35 -4.98
CA VAL A 66 13.05 20.21 -4.73
C VAL A 66 13.77 19.93 -6.05
N ALA A 67 14.88 20.64 -6.29
CA ALA A 67 15.66 20.45 -7.51
C ALA A 67 17.17 20.51 -7.31
N ASN A 68 17.93 20.31 -8.39
CA ASN A 68 19.39 20.41 -8.42
C ASN A 68 19.92 21.85 -8.61
N ALA A 69 19.05 22.85 -8.77
CA ALA A 69 19.42 24.26 -8.84
C ALA A 69 18.35 25.13 -8.14
N LEU A 70 18.81 26.15 -7.39
CA LEU A 70 17.98 27.24 -6.87
C LEU A 70 18.06 28.43 -7.83
N ASP A 71 16.98 29.21 -7.88
CA ASP A 71 16.91 30.48 -8.63
C ASP A 71 17.24 30.40 -10.13
N THR A 72 17.22 29.19 -10.69
CA THR A 72 17.45 28.93 -12.11
C THR A 72 16.26 28.17 -12.66
N ASP A 73 15.86 28.52 -13.88
CA ASP A 73 14.79 27.83 -14.59
C ASP A 73 15.26 26.41 -14.95
N VAL A 74 14.84 25.41 -14.16
CA VAL A 74 15.12 24.00 -14.46
C VAL A 74 14.31 23.66 -15.71
N ALA A 75 14.95 23.25 -16.80
CA ALA A 75 14.23 23.09 -18.06
C ALA A 75 13.40 21.79 -18.08
N SER A 76 12.17 21.86 -18.57
CA SER A 76 11.37 20.67 -18.87
C SER A 76 11.96 19.87 -20.04
N CYS A 77 11.49 18.63 -20.20
CA CYS A 77 11.77 17.78 -21.34
C CYS A 77 11.38 18.44 -22.67
N TYR A 78 12.11 18.11 -23.74
CA TYR A 78 11.93 18.67 -25.09
C TYR A 78 10.72 18.13 -25.86
N ASN A 79 9.91 17.24 -25.25
CA ASN A 79 8.74 16.64 -25.90
C ASN A 79 7.54 17.58 -26.01
N GLN A 80 7.63 18.78 -25.43
CA GLN A 80 6.63 19.84 -25.41
C GLN A 80 7.35 21.21 -25.44
N PRO A 81 6.63 22.34 -25.66
CA PRO A 81 7.23 23.67 -25.57
C PRO A 81 8.06 23.83 -24.29
N PRO A 82 9.26 24.42 -24.33
CA PRO A 82 10.05 24.61 -23.13
C PRO A 82 9.29 25.42 -22.08
N ARG A 83 9.14 24.86 -20.88
CA ARG A 83 8.59 25.52 -19.71
C ARG A 83 9.40 25.06 -18.52
N GLY A 84 10.18 25.93 -17.89
CA GLY A 84 10.90 25.54 -16.69
C GLY A 84 10.12 25.83 -15.41
N THR A 85 10.75 25.47 -14.29
CA THR A 85 10.26 25.76 -12.94
C THR A 85 11.43 26.16 -12.05
N THR A 86 11.14 26.96 -11.03
CA THR A 86 12.05 27.19 -9.91
C THR A 86 11.79 26.18 -8.80
N ALA A 87 12.81 25.89 -8.00
CA ALA A 87 12.69 25.04 -6.82
C ALA A 87 12.52 25.87 -5.55
N ASP A 88 11.80 25.31 -4.60
CA ASP A 88 11.67 25.83 -3.23
C ASP A 88 12.87 25.40 -2.38
N PHE A 89 13.43 24.22 -2.67
CA PHE A 89 14.60 23.66 -1.99
C PHE A 89 15.68 23.18 -2.96
N LEU A 90 16.95 23.35 -2.56
CA LEU A 90 18.07 22.70 -3.25
C LEU A 90 18.29 21.31 -2.67
N LEU A 91 18.24 20.28 -3.52
CA LEU A 91 18.43 18.88 -3.10
C LEU A 91 19.79 18.65 -2.44
N SER A 92 20.82 19.39 -2.86
CA SER A 92 22.17 19.29 -2.28
C SER A 92 22.35 20.00 -0.95
N GLU A 93 21.40 20.85 -0.54
CA GLU A 93 21.50 21.64 0.71
C GLU A 93 20.49 21.22 1.77
N VAL A 94 19.45 20.47 1.39
CA VAL A 94 18.52 19.88 2.36
C VAL A 94 19.07 18.56 2.89
N GLU A 95 18.82 18.29 4.16
CA GLU A 95 19.01 16.98 4.76
C GLU A 95 17.84 16.04 4.39
N ASN A 96 18.00 14.73 4.59
CA ASN A 96 16.94 13.77 4.26
C ASN A 96 15.67 13.95 5.08
N ASP A 97 15.80 14.38 6.34
CA ASP A 97 14.69 14.52 7.29
C ASP A 97 13.60 15.48 6.84
N ILE A 98 13.92 16.44 5.95
CA ILE A 98 12.93 17.35 5.37
C ILE A 98 11.79 16.59 4.69
N VAL A 99 12.06 15.41 4.09
CA VAL A 99 11.05 14.64 3.37
C VAL A 99 9.93 14.15 4.28
N THR A 100 10.22 13.96 5.57
CA THR A 100 9.24 13.50 6.57
C THR A 100 8.21 14.56 6.95
N GLN A 101 8.36 15.80 6.46
CA GLN A 101 7.38 16.87 6.61
C GLN A 101 6.28 16.81 5.53
N PHE A 102 6.40 15.88 4.58
CA PHE A 102 5.50 15.67 3.47
C PHE A 102 4.81 14.32 3.59
N ASP A 103 3.62 14.23 3.01
CA ASP A 103 2.84 13.00 2.98
C ASP A 103 3.19 12.14 1.76
N ALA A 104 3.61 12.77 0.67
CA ALA A 104 4.05 12.09 -0.54
C ALA A 104 5.27 12.74 -1.20
N LEU A 105 6.10 11.91 -1.81
CA LEU A 105 7.18 12.27 -2.74
C LEU A 105 6.76 11.86 -4.15
N PHE A 106 6.59 12.84 -5.04
CA PHE A 106 6.26 12.62 -6.45
C PHE A 106 7.48 12.77 -7.36
N ILE A 107 7.76 11.73 -8.13
CA ILE A 107 8.83 11.68 -9.13
C ILE A 107 8.17 11.71 -10.52
N PRO A 108 8.20 12.85 -11.23
CA PRO A 108 7.59 12.96 -12.54
C PRO A 108 8.34 12.13 -13.60
N SER A 109 7.81 12.15 -14.83
CA SER A 109 8.44 11.50 -15.97
C SER A 109 9.61 12.34 -16.51
N GLY A 110 10.07 12.05 -17.73
CA GLY A 110 11.04 12.88 -18.46
C GLY A 110 12.48 12.38 -18.38
N GLY A 111 13.38 12.98 -19.15
CA GLY A 111 14.78 12.55 -19.30
C GLY A 111 15.62 12.70 -18.02
N HIS A 112 15.13 13.42 -17.02
CA HIS A 112 15.80 13.66 -15.76
C HIS A 112 16.12 12.38 -14.96
N TRP A 113 15.44 11.26 -15.25
CA TRP A 113 15.68 9.96 -14.62
C TRP A 113 17.16 9.55 -14.67
N GLN A 114 17.88 9.90 -15.75
CA GLN A 114 19.30 9.57 -15.91
C GLN A 114 20.17 10.22 -14.84
N GLY A 115 19.89 11.49 -14.52
CA GLY A 115 20.58 12.21 -13.46
C GLY A 115 20.17 11.71 -12.08
N LEU A 116 18.88 11.40 -11.90
CA LEU A 116 18.35 10.91 -10.63
C LEU A 116 18.98 9.55 -10.24
N ILE A 117 19.00 8.56 -11.14
CA ILE A 117 19.62 7.26 -10.84
C ILE A 117 21.13 7.31 -10.70
N GLY A 118 21.77 8.33 -11.28
CA GLY A 118 23.23 8.53 -11.18
C GLY A 118 23.67 9.14 -9.85
N SER A 119 22.73 9.53 -8.97
CA SER A 119 22.99 10.24 -7.73
C SER A 119 22.61 9.39 -6.52
N SER A 120 23.61 8.89 -5.77
CA SER A 120 23.35 8.16 -4.52
C SER A 120 22.56 9.00 -3.52
N ARG A 121 22.82 10.32 -3.48
CA ARG A 121 22.08 11.27 -2.64
C ARG A 121 20.58 11.28 -2.94
N VAL A 122 20.17 11.14 -4.21
CA VAL A 122 18.76 11.05 -4.63
C VAL A 122 18.16 9.71 -4.20
N LEU A 123 18.86 8.61 -4.47
CA LEU A 123 18.36 7.27 -4.16
C LEU A 123 18.19 7.08 -2.64
N ASP A 124 19.14 7.56 -1.86
CA ASP A 124 19.07 7.57 -0.39
C ASP A 124 17.94 8.48 0.12
N PHE A 125 17.64 9.57 -0.58
CA PHE A 125 16.51 10.44 -0.24
C PHE A 125 15.16 9.73 -0.42
N ILE A 126 14.99 9.05 -1.55
CA ILE A 126 13.76 8.32 -1.89
C ILE A 126 13.59 7.13 -0.93
N SER A 127 14.66 6.37 -0.67
CA SER A 127 14.66 5.27 0.30
C SER A 127 14.27 5.76 1.69
N TYR A 128 14.88 6.85 2.14
CA TYR A 128 14.58 7.44 3.44
C TYR A 128 13.12 7.89 3.54
N ALA A 129 12.56 8.49 2.49
CA ALA A 129 11.16 8.87 2.45
C ALA A 129 10.24 7.67 2.67
N TYR A 130 10.45 6.59 1.91
CA TYR A 130 9.68 5.36 2.01
C TYR A 130 9.79 4.71 3.40
N GLU A 131 11.00 4.60 3.95
CA GLU A 131 11.26 4.03 5.28
C GLU A 131 10.56 4.79 6.41
N HIS A 132 10.23 6.08 6.19
CA HIS A 132 9.55 6.93 7.15
C HIS A 132 8.04 7.11 6.84
N GLY A 133 7.49 6.27 5.97
CA GLY A 133 6.05 6.22 5.68
C GLY A 133 5.55 7.30 4.71
N VAL A 134 6.45 8.02 4.04
CA VAL A 134 6.08 8.95 2.97
C VAL A 134 5.69 8.14 1.73
N LEU A 135 4.53 8.43 1.14
CA LEU A 135 4.06 7.77 -0.07
C LEU A 135 5.01 8.08 -1.23
N ILE A 136 5.36 7.08 -2.04
CA ILE A 136 6.21 7.28 -3.22
C ILE A 136 5.34 7.18 -4.48
N ALA A 137 5.12 8.33 -5.12
CA ALA A 137 4.33 8.43 -6.33
C ALA A 137 5.22 8.68 -7.55
N THR A 138 4.96 8.00 -8.65
CA THR A 138 5.77 8.10 -9.87
C THR A 138 4.98 7.68 -11.10
N THR A 139 5.46 8.05 -12.29
CA THR A 139 4.90 7.55 -13.56
C THR A 139 5.95 7.42 -14.64
N CYS A 140 5.64 6.62 -15.68
CA CYS A 140 6.45 6.50 -16.88
C CYS A 140 7.88 6.05 -16.51
N ILE A 141 8.89 6.69 -17.09
CA ILE A 141 10.29 6.36 -16.82
C ILE A 141 10.73 6.73 -15.39
N GLY A 142 9.96 7.54 -14.66
CA GLY A 142 10.17 7.80 -13.23
C GLY A 142 10.13 6.51 -12.41
N ASN A 143 9.33 5.51 -12.82
CA ASN A 143 9.27 4.19 -12.20
C ASN A 143 10.64 3.53 -12.11
N ARG A 144 11.53 3.77 -13.08
CA ARG A 144 12.90 3.26 -13.02
C ARG A 144 13.70 3.88 -11.87
N VAL A 145 13.50 5.17 -11.58
CA VAL A 145 14.19 5.84 -10.47
C VAL A 145 13.86 5.16 -9.15
N VAL A 146 12.59 4.82 -8.95
CA VAL A 146 12.12 4.09 -7.77
C VAL A 146 12.67 2.66 -7.73
N ALA A 147 12.73 1.96 -8.86
CA ALA A 147 13.32 0.63 -8.94
C ALA A 147 14.80 0.59 -8.49
N GLU A 148 15.54 1.67 -8.72
CA GLU A 148 16.97 1.78 -8.40
C GLU A 148 17.19 2.30 -6.95
N ALA A 149 16.13 2.70 -6.24
CA ALA A 149 16.21 3.23 -4.87
C ALA A 149 16.22 2.10 -3.83
N ASN A 150 17.41 1.54 -3.56
CA ASN A 150 17.68 0.68 -2.38
C ASN A 150 16.65 -0.45 -2.12
N GLU A 151 16.16 -1.11 -3.17
CA GLU A 151 15.25 -2.26 -3.10
C GLU A 151 13.89 -1.99 -2.43
N ILE A 152 13.47 -0.72 -2.30
CA ILE A 152 12.24 -0.36 -1.58
C ILE A 152 10.96 -0.95 -2.20
N VAL A 153 10.98 -1.27 -3.49
CA VAL A 153 9.82 -1.83 -4.22
C VAL A 153 9.67 -3.35 -4.06
N ASN A 154 10.60 -4.03 -3.40
CA ASN A 154 10.58 -5.48 -3.27
C ASN A 154 9.28 -5.95 -2.59
N GLY A 155 8.58 -6.88 -3.25
CA GLY A 155 7.31 -7.42 -2.76
C GLY A 155 6.09 -6.54 -3.00
N SER A 156 6.24 -5.38 -3.66
CA SER A 156 5.15 -4.47 -4.04
C SER A 156 4.67 -4.75 -5.46
N SER A 157 3.39 -4.52 -5.73
CA SER A 157 2.82 -4.55 -7.08
C SER A 157 2.98 -3.18 -7.73
N VAL A 158 3.38 -3.18 -8.99
CA VAL A 158 3.55 -1.94 -9.76
C VAL A 158 3.00 -2.10 -11.17
N VAL A 159 2.73 -0.96 -11.80
CA VAL A 159 2.25 -0.88 -13.17
C VAL A 159 3.27 -1.41 -14.18
N ASN A 160 2.80 -1.90 -15.33
CA ASN A 160 3.66 -2.37 -16.40
C ASN A 160 3.93 -1.30 -17.46
N TYR A 161 4.85 -0.41 -17.12
CA TYR A 161 5.41 0.48 -18.14
C TYR A 161 6.59 -0.18 -18.86
N TYR A 162 6.46 -0.34 -20.17
CA TYR A 162 7.38 -1.14 -20.98
C TYR A 162 8.88 -0.78 -20.85
N THR A 163 9.23 0.48 -20.54
CA THR A 163 10.65 0.87 -20.39
C THR A 163 11.22 0.67 -18.98
N SER A 164 10.37 0.62 -17.95
CA SER A 164 10.79 0.49 -16.55
C SER A 164 10.46 -0.87 -15.93
N ALA A 165 9.52 -1.63 -16.49
CA ALA A 165 9.01 -2.89 -15.92
C ALA A 165 10.11 -3.92 -15.64
N ILE A 166 11.11 -4.03 -16.52
CA ILE A 166 12.23 -4.95 -16.29
C ILE A 166 13.06 -4.56 -15.04
N TYR A 167 13.27 -3.26 -14.81
CA TYR A 167 14.02 -2.78 -13.66
C TYR A 167 13.22 -2.97 -12.36
N MET A 168 11.92 -2.68 -12.40
CA MET A 168 11.01 -2.94 -11.29
C MET A 168 10.98 -4.44 -10.91
N SER A 169 10.89 -5.32 -11.90
CA SER A 169 10.91 -6.77 -11.68
C SER A 169 12.26 -7.26 -11.11
N ILE A 170 13.38 -6.72 -11.59
CA ILE A 170 14.72 -7.02 -11.02
C ILE A 170 14.82 -6.55 -9.56
N ALA A 171 14.19 -5.41 -9.23
CA ALA A 171 14.12 -4.88 -7.87
C ALA A 171 13.11 -5.62 -6.96
N GLY A 172 12.48 -6.69 -7.45
CA GLY A 172 11.59 -7.56 -6.67
C GLY A 172 10.10 -7.18 -6.70
N ALA A 173 9.68 -6.24 -7.55
CA ALA A 173 8.28 -5.89 -7.70
C ALA A 173 7.49 -6.90 -8.56
N GLU A 174 6.21 -7.10 -8.23
CA GLU A 174 5.25 -7.80 -9.09
C GLU A 174 4.75 -6.84 -10.17
N ILE A 175 5.03 -7.15 -11.43
CA ILE A 175 4.56 -6.36 -12.56
C ILE A 175 3.12 -6.76 -12.90
N ARG A 176 2.17 -5.85 -12.67
CA ARG A 176 0.76 -6.04 -13.01
C ARG A 176 0.55 -6.01 -14.53
N ASN A 177 -0.56 -6.52 -15.03
CA ASN A 177 -0.79 -6.55 -16.49
C ASN A 177 -1.01 -5.12 -17.05
N ASN A 178 -0.97 -4.97 -18.39
CA ASN A 178 -1.20 -3.69 -19.07
C ASN A 178 -2.69 -3.26 -19.08
N LYS A 179 -3.53 -3.80 -18.19
CA LYS A 179 -4.91 -3.35 -18.03
C LYS A 179 -4.97 -2.08 -17.18
N TYR A 180 -4.02 -1.92 -16.26
CA TYR A 180 -4.02 -0.85 -15.25
C TYR A 180 -3.15 0.32 -15.67
N ASP A 181 -3.69 1.52 -15.55
CA ASP A 181 -2.96 2.77 -15.78
C ASP A 181 -2.26 3.22 -14.49
N VAL A 182 -2.84 2.94 -13.32
CA VAL A 182 -2.26 3.19 -12.00
C VAL A 182 -2.35 1.95 -11.12
N VAL A 183 -1.30 1.68 -10.35
CA VAL A 183 -1.28 0.67 -9.29
C VAL A 183 -0.88 1.31 -7.97
N VAL A 184 -1.69 1.11 -6.93
CA VAL A 184 -1.48 1.59 -5.56
C VAL A 184 -1.28 0.40 -4.64
N ASP A 185 -0.07 0.25 -4.11
CA ASP A 185 0.29 -0.90 -3.27
C ASP A 185 1.50 -0.58 -2.37
N ASN A 186 1.43 -0.99 -1.11
CA ASN A 186 2.56 -0.96 -0.17
C ASN A 186 3.30 0.39 -0.12
N GLY A 187 2.57 1.51 -0.08
CA GLY A 187 3.14 2.87 -0.05
C GLY A 187 3.60 3.42 -1.40
N PHE A 188 3.46 2.67 -2.49
CA PHE A 188 3.75 3.10 -3.85
C PHE A 188 2.48 3.45 -4.62
N ILE A 189 2.57 4.50 -5.46
CA ILE A 189 1.57 4.88 -6.44
C ILE A 189 2.30 4.98 -7.79
N THR A 190 2.09 4.01 -8.67
CA THR A 190 2.83 3.90 -9.94
C THR A 190 1.92 4.04 -11.15
N GLY A 191 2.23 4.99 -12.03
CA GLY A 191 1.51 5.21 -13.30
C GLY A 191 2.25 4.68 -14.52
N ASP A 192 1.53 4.16 -15.50
CA ASP A 192 2.10 3.51 -16.68
C ASP A 192 2.82 4.52 -17.59
N SER A 193 2.17 5.60 -17.99
CA SER A 193 2.49 6.41 -19.16
C SER A 193 2.73 7.87 -18.79
N GLY A 194 3.69 8.50 -19.47
CA GLY A 194 3.94 9.95 -19.38
C GLY A 194 3.34 10.74 -20.55
N GLY A 195 2.38 10.15 -21.27
CA GLY A 195 1.77 10.76 -22.45
C GLY A 195 2.56 10.59 -23.75
N GLY A 196 3.37 9.52 -23.87
CA GLY A 196 4.03 9.13 -25.12
C GLY A 196 5.10 10.11 -25.68
N PRO A 197 5.66 9.82 -26.86
CA PRO A 197 6.74 10.63 -27.47
C PRO A 197 6.29 12.02 -27.91
N THR A 198 4.99 12.26 -28.06
CA THR A 198 4.40 13.58 -28.35
C THR A 198 3.97 14.32 -27.08
N GLY A 199 4.19 13.74 -25.89
CA GLY A 199 3.96 14.37 -24.60
C GLY A 199 2.53 14.85 -24.38
N GLY A 200 1.49 14.06 -24.68
CA GLY A 200 0.07 14.45 -24.62
C GLY A 200 -0.46 14.89 -23.25
N GLY A 201 0.40 15.11 -22.24
CA GLY A 201 0.03 15.57 -20.90
C GLY A 201 -0.90 14.59 -20.20
N TYR A 202 -1.69 15.10 -19.26
CA TYR A 202 -2.73 14.35 -18.53
C TYR A 202 -3.79 13.67 -19.42
N ILE A 203 -3.91 14.02 -20.71
CA ILE A 203 -4.87 13.36 -21.61
C ILE A 203 -4.41 11.93 -21.96
N MET A 204 -3.13 11.62 -21.77
CA MET A 204 -2.56 10.29 -22.06
C MET A 204 -1.70 9.73 -20.92
N ALA A 205 -1.43 10.52 -19.88
CA ALA A 205 -0.77 10.09 -18.65
C ALA A 205 -1.83 10.04 -17.55
N PRO A 206 -1.84 9.03 -16.67
CA PRO A 206 -2.82 8.90 -15.61
C PRO A 206 -2.48 9.83 -14.42
N THR A 207 -2.20 11.09 -14.71
CA THR A 207 -1.72 12.07 -13.73
C THR A 207 -2.81 12.41 -12.72
N SER A 208 -4.05 12.53 -13.17
CA SER A 208 -5.22 12.77 -12.32
C SER A 208 -5.44 11.66 -11.31
N GLU A 209 -5.33 10.41 -11.76
CA GLU A 209 -5.50 9.18 -11.01
C GLU A 209 -4.39 9.04 -9.96
N ILE A 210 -3.13 9.34 -10.33
CA ILE A 210 -2.02 9.41 -9.36
C ILE A 210 -2.27 10.48 -8.30
N CYS A 211 -2.68 11.69 -8.71
CA CYS A 211 -2.97 12.77 -7.76
C CYS A 211 -4.11 12.37 -6.82
N ALA A 212 -5.15 11.72 -7.35
CA ALA A 212 -6.25 11.21 -6.56
C ALA A 212 -5.81 10.15 -5.55
N ALA A 213 -5.01 9.19 -5.98
CA ALA A 213 -4.43 8.17 -5.11
C ALA A 213 -3.55 8.76 -3.99
N ILE A 214 -2.78 9.82 -4.28
CA ILE A 214 -1.97 10.53 -3.28
C ILE A 214 -2.87 11.09 -2.18
N VAL A 215 -3.90 11.86 -2.55
CA VAL A 215 -4.80 12.49 -1.59
C VAL A 215 -5.57 11.43 -0.82
N GLN A 216 -6.13 10.43 -1.50
CA GLN A 216 -6.85 9.31 -0.89
C GLN A 216 -6.04 8.61 0.19
N LYS A 217 -4.84 8.13 -0.16
CA LYS A 217 -4.00 7.39 0.78
C LYS A 217 -3.48 8.28 1.91
N THR A 218 -3.22 9.56 1.65
CA THR A 218 -2.80 10.52 2.69
C THR A 218 -3.91 10.74 3.72
N LEU A 219 -5.16 10.89 3.27
CA LEU A 219 -6.31 11.10 4.15
C LEU A 219 -6.78 9.80 4.84
N GLY A 220 -6.11 8.68 4.58
CA GLY A 220 -6.45 7.39 5.17
C GLY A 220 -7.70 6.75 4.58
N TYR A 221 -8.14 7.18 3.39
CA TYR A 221 -9.24 6.54 2.70
C TYR A 221 -8.76 5.23 2.06
N SER A 222 -9.53 4.18 2.29
CA SER A 222 -9.37 2.87 1.67
C SER A 222 -10.68 2.49 1.01
N TYR A 223 -10.59 1.77 -0.11
CA TYR A 223 -11.78 1.17 -0.70
C TYR A 223 -12.33 0.05 0.18
N VAL A 224 -11.52 -0.63 0.99
CA VAL A 224 -11.97 -1.82 1.71
C VAL A 224 -11.96 -1.54 3.20
N GLU A 225 -13.14 -1.40 3.80
CA GLU A 225 -13.28 -1.16 5.24
C GLU A 225 -12.94 -2.41 6.04
N GLN A 226 -13.41 -3.56 5.56
CA GLN A 226 -13.23 -4.86 6.19
C GLN A 226 -13.26 -5.98 5.17
N ALA A 227 -12.49 -7.04 5.42
CA ALA A 227 -12.68 -8.32 4.74
C ALA A 227 -12.72 -9.46 5.76
N ASP A 228 -13.61 -10.43 5.52
CA ASP A 228 -13.81 -11.60 6.37
C ASP A 228 -13.76 -12.90 5.56
N VAL A 229 -13.38 -14.00 6.23
CA VAL A 229 -13.41 -15.34 5.65
C VAL A 229 -14.05 -16.34 6.62
N PHE A 230 -14.93 -17.20 6.11
CA PHE A 230 -15.63 -18.21 6.91
C PHE A 230 -15.79 -19.56 6.18
N PRO A 231 -15.48 -20.70 6.82
CA PRO A 231 -14.91 -20.83 8.15
C PRO A 231 -13.43 -20.38 8.19
N LEU A 232 -12.89 -20.05 9.36
CA LEU A 232 -11.46 -19.70 9.50
C LEU A 232 -10.54 -20.93 9.41
N ILE A 233 -11.06 -22.12 9.69
CA ILE A 233 -10.33 -23.39 9.70
C ILE A 233 -11.19 -24.44 9.02
N GLY A 234 -10.61 -25.21 8.12
CA GLY A 234 -11.27 -26.34 7.46
C GLY A 234 -10.32 -27.45 7.06
N GLU A 235 -10.86 -28.64 6.87
CA GLU A 235 -10.17 -29.76 6.21
C GLU A 235 -9.94 -29.44 4.73
N SER A 236 -9.01 -30.16 4.08
CA SER A 236 -8.87 -30.08 2.62
C SER A 236 -10.21 -30.43 1.92
N GLY A 237 -10.60 -29.60 0.96
CA GLY A 237 -11.91 -29.62 0.29
C GLY A 237 -12.98 -28.74 0.96
N THR A 238 -12.66 -28.04 2.04
CA THR A 238 -13.58 -27.05 2.64
C THR A 238 -13.74 -25.85 1.73
N ILE A 239 -14.97 -25.37 1.59
CA ILE A 239 -15.29 -24.12 0.90
C ILE A 239 -15.21 -22.97 1.91
N PHE A 240 -14.35 -22.01 1.62
CA PHE A 240 -14.14 -20.78 2.38
C PHE A 240 -14.88 -19.64 1.68
N ASN A 241 -15.88 -19.07 2.33
CA ASN A 241 -16.60 -17.91 1.82
C ASN A 241 -15.83 -16.65 2.20
N ILE A 242 -15.58 -15.79 1.23
CA ILE A 242 -14.86 -14.52 1.38
C ILE A 242 -15.89 -13.40 1.23
N THR A 243 -15.82 -12.41 2.12
CA THR A 243 -16.65 -11.20 2.06
C THR A 243 -15.74 -9.98 2.20
N ALA A 244 -15.98 -8.94 1.40
CA ALA A 244 -15.30 -7.66 1.50
C ALA A 244 -16.35 -6.54 1.52
N ASP A 245 -16.30 -5.69 2.54
CA ASP A 245 -17.09 -4.47 2.66
C ASP A 245 -16.30 -3.33 2.03
N VAL A 246 -16.88 -2.71 0.99
CA VAL A 246 -16.19 -1.77 0.12
C VAL A 246 -16.91 -0.42 0.13
N THR A 247 -16.18 0.68 0.19
CA THR A 247 -16.74 2.04 0.19
C THR A 247 -16.64 2.68 -1.19
N GLU A 248 -17.69 3.39 -1.61
CA GLU A 248 -17.62 4.30 -2.76
C GLU A 248 -16.96 5.63 -2.36
N LEU A 249 -15.70 5.81 -2.78
CA LEU A 249 -14.92 6.99 -2.44
C LEU A 249 -15.38 8.28 -3.14
N ASP A 250 -16.19 8.19 -4.19
CA ASP A 250 -16.75 9.34 -4.92
C ASP A 250 -17.50 10.30 -3.99
N THR A 251 -18.15 9.76 -2.96
CA THR A 251 -18.88 10.54 -1.97
C THR A 251 -17.96 11.34 -1.05
N GLU A 252 -16.87 10.71 -0.60
CA GLU A 252 -15.86 11.28 0.30
C GLU A 252 -14.99 12.34 -0.41
N LEU A 253 -14.80 12.20 -1.73
CA LEU A 253 -13.91 13.03 -2.53
C LEU A 253 -14.65 13.92 -3.53
N SER A 254 -15.94 14.19 -3.29
CA SER A 254 -16.81 14.95 -4.20
C SER A 254 -16.24 16.30 -4.67
N THR A 255 -15.29 16.89 -3.93
CA THR A 255 -14.56 18.11 -4.29
C THR A 255 -13.50 17.93 -5.39
N MET A 256 -13.08 16.70 -5.67
CA MET A 256 -12.05 16.38 -6.66
C MET A 256 -12.60 16.28 -8.09
N SER A 257 -13.94 16.19 -8.24
CA SER A 257 -14.86 16.40 -9.40
C SER A 257 -14.44 16.02 -10.83
N THR A 258 -13.26 15.46 -11.08
CA THR A 258 -12.75 15.15 -12.42
C THR A 258 -12.35 13.69 -12.59
N VAL A 259 -12.39 12.88 -11.54
CA VAL A 259 -12.01 11.47 -11.57
C VAL A 259 -13.23 10.65 -11.14
N ASP A 260 -13.77 9.86 -12.06
CA ASP A 260 -14.88 8.94 -11.81
C ASP A 260 -14.30 7.67 -11.20
N ILE A 261 -14.47 7.45 -9.90
CA ILE A 261 -13.82 6.34 -9.17
C ILE A 261 -14.81 5.23 -8.79
N ASN A 262 -15.80 5.01 -9.66
CA ASN A 262 -16.72 3.89 -9.53
C ASN A 262 -15.98 2.55 -9.59
N ILE A 263 -16.39 1.62 -8.72
CA ILE A 263 -15.79 0.28 -8.64
C ILE A 263 -16.25 -0.55 -9.84
N THR A 264 -15.30 -1.11 -10.59
CA THR A 264 -15.58 -2.00 -11.73
C THR A 264 -15.38 -3.47 -11.40
N GLU A 265 -14.42 -3.79 -10.55
CA GLU A 265 -14.07 -5.16 -10.21
C GLU A 265 -13.47 -5.25 -8.80
N VAL A 266 -13.86 -6.28 -8.06
CA VAL A 266 -13.26 -6.62 -6.76
C VAL A 266 -12.78 -8.06 -6.81
N GLN A 267 -11.51 -8.28 -6.45
CA GLN A 267 -10.90 -9.61 -6.43
C GLN A 267 -10.27 -9.90 -5.06
N ALA A 268 -10.35 -11.14 -4.62
CA ALA A 268 -9.58 -11.65 -3.50
C ALA A 268 -8.40 -12.48 -4.06
N ARG A 269 -7.17 -12.06 -3.75
CA ARG A 269 -5.96 -12.83 -4.05
C ARG A 269 -5.52 -13.57 -2.82
N ILE A 270 -5.39 -14.88 -2.97
CA ILE A 270 -5.12 -15.79 -1.86
C ILE A 270 -3.68 -16.20 -1.95
N PHE A 271 -2.92 -15.91 -0.91
CA PHE A 271 -1.50 -16.22 -0.83
C PHE A 271 -1.22 -17.19 0.31
N THR A 272 -0.19 -18.02 0.15
CA THR A 272 0.41 -18.71 1.29
C THR A 272 1.00 -17.69 2.26
N LYS A 273 0.77 -17.86 3.56
CA LYS A 273 1.22 -16.90 4.57
C LYS A 273 2.74 -16.87 4.76
N GLU A 274 3.43 -18.00 4.58
CA GLU A 274 4.88 -18.10 4.82
C GLU A 274 5.72 -17.31 3.82
N ASN A 275 5.37 -17.38 2.54
CA ASN A 275 6.21 -16.87 1.45
C ASN A 275 5.43 -16.06 0.40
N ARG A 276 4.17 -15.71 0.68
CA ARG A 276 3.29 -14.97 -0.22
C ARG A 276 3.22 -15.53 -1.65
N THR A 277 3.23 -16.85 -1.80
CA THR A 277 3.01 -17.48 -3.10
C THR A 277 1.53 -17.40 -3.44
N LEU A 278 1.19 -16.84 -4.61
CA LEU A 278 -0.19 -16.78 -5.09
C LEU A 278 -0.73 -18.20 -5.30
N VAL A 279 -1.89 -18.47 -4.70
CA VAL A 279 -2.57 -19.77 -4.75
C VAL A 279 -3.76 -19.69 -5.70
N ASP A 280 -4.59 -18.66 -5.55
CA ASP A 280 -5.78 -18.46 -6.36
C ASP A 280 -6.20 -16.99 -6.41
N THR A 281 -7.08 -16.66 -7.36
CA THR A 281 -7.71 -15.34 -7.49
C THR A 281 -9.21 -15.52 -7.67
N VAL A 282 -9.99 -14.99 -6.73
CA VAL A 282 -11.44 -15.13 -6.69
C VAL A 282 -12.07 -13.77 -7.00
N VAL A 283 -12.83 -13.69 -8.08
CA VAL A 283 -13.67 -12.50 -8.36
C VAL A 283 -14.81 -12.49 -7.34
N LEU A 284 -14.95 -11.38 -6.62
CA LEU A 284 -16.04 -11.16 -5.67
C LEU A 284 -17.17 -10.42 -6.37
N THR A 285 -18.42 -10.79 -6.06
CA THR A 285 -19.60 -10.18 -6.68
C THR A 285 -20.50 -9.56 -5.63
N ASP A 286 -21.00 -8.36 -5.91
CA ASP A 286 -22.11 -7.75 -5.21
C ASP A 286 -23.41 -8.04 -5.98
N VAL A 287 -24.36 -8.72 -5.33
CA VAL A 287 -25.60 -9.21 -5.97
C VAL A 287 -26.79 -8.30 -5.65
N ASP A 288 -26.72 -7.58 -4.54
CA ASP A 288 -27.79 -6.74 -4.00
C ASP A 288 -27.47 -5.24 -3.99
N SER A 289 -26.31 -4.84 -4.52
CA SER A 289 -25.86 -3.45 -4.61
C SER A 289 -25.73 -2.81 -3.22
N ASP A 290 -25.29 -3.60 -2.23
CA ASP A 290 -25.02 -3.17 -0.86
C ASP A 290 -23.55 -2.86 -0.61
N LEU A 291 -22.71 -2.93 -1.66
CA LEU A 291 -21.25 -2.82 -1.63
C LEU A 291 -20.54 -3.89 -0.80
N VAL A 292 -21.25 -4.99 -0.49
CA VAL A 292 -20.69 -6.16 0.18
C VAL A 292 -20.43 -7.25 -0.86
N TYR A 293 -19.17 -7.33 -1.28
CA TYR A 293 -18.72 -8.25 -2.33
C TYR A 293 -18.43 -9.64 -1.74
N ARG A 294 -18.94 -10.68 -2.39
CA ARG A 294 -18.91 -12.06 -1.88
C ARG A 294 -18.33 -13.01 -2.91
N GLY A 295 -17.56 -14.00 -2.44
CA GLY A 295 -16.95 -15.04 -3.28
C GLY A 295 -16.62 -16.28 -2.46
N SER A 296 -16.11 -17.32 -3.11
CA SER A 296 -15.76 -18.58 -2.44
C SER A 296 -14.48 -19.20 -2.99
N PHE A 297 -13.65 -19.72 -2.10
CA PHE A 297 -12.43 -20.46 -2.40
C PHE A 297 -12.52 -21.91 -1.93
N ASN A 298 -12.05 -22.86 -2.73
CA ASN A 298 -11.98 -24.26 -2.33
C ASN A 298 -10.56 -24.60 -1.84
N GLY A 299 -10.40 -24.74 -0.52
CA GLY A 299 -9.11 -25.02 0.10
C GLY A 299 -8.68 -26.46 -0.14
N THR A 300 -7.90 -26.72 -1.19
CA THR A 300 -7.48 -28.08 -1.57
C THR A 300 -6.09 -28.48 -1.09
N ILE A 301 -5.26 -27.50 -0.72
CA ILE A 301 -3.88 -27.70 -0.26
C ILE A 301 -3.83 -27.31 1.21
N ASP A 302 -3.12 -28.09 2.03
CA ASP A 302 -2.95 -27.79 3.45
C ASP A 302 -1.99 -26.61 3.64
N GLY A 303 -2.32 -25.68 4.53
CA GLY A 303 -1.49 -24.50 4.80
C GLY A 303 -2.21 -23.37 5.51
N GLU A 304 -1.45 -22.34 5.88
CA GLU A 304 -1.96 -21.04 6.32
C GLU A 304 -1.98 -20.07 5.14
N TYR A 305 -3.08 -19.33 5.01
CA TYR A 305 -3.33 -18.42 3.90
C TYR A 305 -3.66 -17.02 4.41
N VAL A 306 -3.34 -16.04 3.57
CA VAL A 306 -3.71 -14.63 3.72
C VAL A 306 -4.42 -14.15 2.46
N ILE A 307 -5.35 -13.22 2.63
CA ILE A 307 -6.13 -12.64 1.55
C ILE A 307 -5.75 -11.16 1.41
N ASP A 308 -5.35 -10.78 0.20
CA ASP A 308 -5.34 -9.38 -0.22
C ASP A 308 -6.60 -9.12 -1.04
N ILE A 309 -7.21 -7.95 -0.84
CA ILE A 309 -8.34 -7.49 -1.65
C ILE A 309 -7.82 -6.47 -2.66
N GLU A 310 -8.11 -6.72 -3.93
CA GLU A 310 -7.83 -5.83 -5.04
C GLU A 310 -9.12 -5.19 -5.52
N VAL A 311 -9.13 -3.86 -5.63
CA VAL A 311 -10.26 -3.08 -6.13
C VAL A 311 -9.82 -2.31 -7.36
N GLU A 312 -10.53 -2.52 -8.47
CA GLU A 312 -10.33 -1.79 -9.72
C GLU A 312 -11.44 -0.75 -9.91
N ASP A 313 -11.06 0.47 -10.27
CA ASP A 313 -11.99 1.55 -10.58
C ASP A 313 -12.22 1.75 -12.09
N THR A 314 -13.10 2.67 -12.45
CA THR A 314 -13.44 3.03 -13.84
C THR A 314 -12.30 3.70 -14.62
N ASN A 315 -11.25 4.17 -13.96
CA ASN A 315 -10.06 4.75 -14.60
C ASN A 315 -8.93 3.73 -14.74
N SER A 316 -9.21 2.44 -14.52
CA SER A 316 -8.19 1.39 -14.53
C SER A 316 -7.11 1.59 -13.45
N THR A 317 -7.48 2.20 -12.32
CA THR A 317 -6.63 2.21 -11.11
C THR A 317 -6.86 0.93 -10.33
N LEU A 318 -5.77 0.26 -9.94
CA LEU A 318 -5.78 -0.90 -9.06
C LEU A 318 -5.33 -0.49 -7.65
N PHE A 319 -6.21 -0.65 -6.67
CA PHE A 319 -5.90 -0.52 -5.25
C PHE A 319 -5.74 -1.90 -4.63
N ILE A 320 -4.67 -2.10 -3.85
CA ILE A 320 -4.40 -3.36 -3.16
C ILE A 320 -4.38 -3.14 -1.65
N GLU A 321 -5.30 -3.79 -0.95
CA GLU A 321 -5.35 -3.81 0.51
C GLU A 321 -4.90 -5.18 1.01
N ARG A 322 -3.75 -5.21 1.70
CA ARG A 322 -3.02 -6.44 2.02
C ARG A 322 -3.44 -7.06 3.35
N GLU A 323 -3.39 -8.39 3.38
CA GLU A 323 -3.51 -9.21 4.60
C GLU A 323 -4.75 -8.92 5.45
N LEU A 324 -5.87 -8.52 4.82
CA LEU A 324 -7.10 -8.16 5.53
C LEU A 324 -7.75 -9.35 6.24
N ALA A 325 -7.57 -10.57 5.73
CA ALA A 325 -8.08 -11.80 6.34
C ALA A 325 -7.08 -12.95 6.24
N ASN A 326 -7.19 -13.91 7.17
CA ASN A 326 -6.37 -15.14 7.18
C ASN A 326 -7.20 -16.38 7.54
N PHE A 327 -6.79 -17.53 7.03
CA PHE A 327 -7.45 -18.81 7.30
C PHE A 327 -6.49 -20.00 7.16
N THR A 328 -6.94 -21.19 7.58
CA THR A 328 -6.14 -22.42 7.56
C THR A 328 -6.89 -23.57 6.91
N VAL A 329 -6.19 -24.30 6.04
CA VAL A 329 -6.67 -25.53 5.39
C VAL A 329 -5.85 -26.72 5.89
N GLY A 330 -6.49 -27.88 6.06
CA GLY A 330 -5.82 -29.14 6.36
C GLY A 330 -5.84 -29.55 7.82
N ILE A 331 -6.57 -28.82 8.68
CA ILE A 331 -6.76 -29.22 10.06
C ILE A 331 -8.06 -30.03 10.15
N GLU A 332 -7.93 -31.33 10.40
CA GLU A 332 -9.07 -32.17 10.81
C GLU A 332 -9.66 -31.59 12.09
N LEU A 333 -10.85 -30.99 11.99
CA LEU A 333 -11.59 -30.60 13.17
C LEU A 333 -11.91 -31.89 13.92
N PRO A 334 -11.65 -31.99 15.24
CA PRO A 334 -11.94 -33.20 15.97
C PRO A 334 -13.43 -33.53 15.83
N THR A 335 -13.74 -34.47 14.94
CA THR A 335 -15.11 -34.90 14.70
C THR A 335 -15.61 -35.44 16.02
N THR A 336 -16.76 -34.94 16.46
CA THR A 336 -17.40 -35.27 17.73
C THR A 336 -17.71 -36.77 17.77
N ASN A 337 -16.74 -37.60 18.13
CA ASN A 337 -16.92 -39.03 18.27
C ASN A 337 -16.38 -39.51 19.63
N THR A 338 -17.32 -40.13 20.35
CA THR A 338 -17.22 -41.11 21.45
C THR A 338 -16.88 -40.71 22.89
N SER A 339 -16.64 -39.44 23.26
CA SER A 339 -16.51 -39.10 24.70
C SER A 339 -17.38 -37.95 25.26
N GLY A 340 -18.24 -37.33 24.45
CA GLY A 340 -19.22 -36.36 24.96
C GLY A 340 -18.63 -35.06 25.54
N LEU A 341 -17.35 -34.80 25.31
CA LEU A 341 -16.72 -33.50 25.61
C LEU A 341 -16.70 -32.68 24.33
N ILE A 342 -17.59 -31.68 24.27
CA ILE A 342 -17.63 -30.69 23.21
C ILE A 342 -16.37 -29.84 23.36
N PHE A 343 -15.40 -30.00 22.46
CA PHE A 343 -14.30 -29.06 22.31
C PHE A 343 -14.79 -27.92 21.42
N ASP A 344 -15.21 -26.84 22.05
CA ASP A 344 -15.50 -25.58 21.36
C ASP A 344 -14.18 -25.00 20.81
N PRO A 345 -14.01 -24.86 19.48
CA PRO A 345 -12.79 -24.33 18.88
C PRO A 345 -12.48 -22.89 19.36
N LEU A 346 -13.47 -22.12 19.84
CA LEU A 346 -13.23 -20.83 20.51
C LEU A 346 -12.37 -20.97 21.77
N LEU A 347 -12.41 -22.13 22.44
CA LEU A 347 -11.61 -22.39 23.63
C LEU A 347 -10.13 -22.61 23.31
N ILE A 348 -9.80 -23.18 22.14
CA ILE A 348 -8.42 -23.52 21.76
C ILE A 348 -7.63 -22.25 21.40
N GLY A 349 -8.26 -21.26 20.77
CA GLY A 349 -7.66 -19.93 20.56
C GLY A 349 -7.24 -19.26 21.89
N SER A 350 -7.99 -19.49 22.97
CA SER A 350 -7.65 -18.97 24.30
C SER A 350 -6.52 -19.74 25.02
N ILE A 351 -6.30 -21.02 24.67
CA ILE A 351 -5.25 -21.86 25.29
C ILE A 351 -3.87 -21.59 24.68
N GLY A 352 -3.78 -21.20 23.40
CA GLY A 352 -2.52 -20.80 22.76
C GLY A 352 -1.84 -19.61 23.46
N ALA A 353 -2.63 -18.59 23.81
CA ALA A 353 -2.16 -17.45 24.60
C ALA A 353 -1.83 -17.85 26.06
N GLY A 354 -2.59 -18.81 26.64
CA GLY A 354 -2.38 -19.30 28.01
C GLY A 354 -1.14 -20.19 28.19
N GLY A 355 -0.80 -21.04 27.21
CA GLY A 355 0.33 -21.98 27.28
C GLY A 355 1.69 -21.29 27.27
N LEU A 356 1.82 -20.20 26.51
CA LEU A 356 3.02 -19.35 26.48
C LEU A 356 3.31 -18.71 27.85
N ILE A 357 2.26 -18.34 28.59
CA ILE A 357 2.36 -17.80 29.95
C ILE A 357 2.89 -18.87 30.92
N VAL A 358 2.44 -20.13 30.80
CA VAL A 358 2.88 -21.22 31.68
C VAL A 358 4.34 -21.62 31.42
N GLY A 359 4.77 -21.66 30.14
CA GLY A 359 6.16 -21.95 29.77
C GLY A 359 7.15 -20.90 30.32
N VAL A 360 6.80 -19.61 30.20
CA VAL A 360 7.62 -18.50 30.73
C VAL A 360 7.70 -18.56 32.26
N VAL A 361 6.60 -18.91 32.96
CA VAL A 361 6.60 -19.08 34.42
C VAL A 361 7.49 -20.25 34.86
N ILE A 362 7.49 -21.37 34.15
CA ILE A 362 8.34 -22.53 34.49
C ILE A 362 9.82 -22.22 34.28
N VAL A 363 10.19 -21.52 33.21
CA VAL A 363 11.58 -21.11 32.94
C VAL A 363 12.08 -20.12 34.00
N ILE A 364 11.25 -19.16 34.42
CA ILE A 364 11.59 -18.20 35.48
C ILE A 364 11.74 -18.90 36.84
N VAL A 365 10.94 -19.92 37.14
CA VAL A 365 11.03 -20.69 38.40
C VAL A 365 12.27 -21.59 38.41
N LEU A 366 12.65 -22.18 37.28
CA LEU A 366 13.83 -23.05 37.17
C LEU A 366 15.14 -22.26 37.19
N LYS A 367 15.20 -21.07 36.56
CA LYS A 367 16.40 -20.21 36.55
C LYS A 367 16.71 -19.56 37.90
N LYS A 368 15.77 -19.60 38.86
CA LYS A 368 15.96 -19.08 40.22
C LYS A 368 16.48 -20.14 41.21
N ARG A 369 16.62 -21.39 40.77
CA ARG A 369 17.15 -22.51 41.57
C ARG A 369 18.56 -22.97 41.16
N SER A 370 19.11 -22.41 40.08
CA SER A 370 20.55 -22.38 39.79
C SER A 370 21.13 -21.04 40.24
#